data_AF-A0A3B9BIG6-F1
#
_entry.id   AF-A0A3B9BIG6-F1
#
_cell.length_a   1.000
_cell.length_b   1.000
_cell.length_c   1.000
_cell.angle_alpha   90.00
_cell.angle_beta   90.00
_cell.angle_gamma   90.00
#
_symmetry.space_group_name_H-M   'P 1'
#
loop_
_entity.id
_entity.type
_entity.pdbx_description
1 polymer ?
#
loop_
_entity_poly.entity_id
_entity_poly.type
_entity_poly.pdbx_seq_one_letter_code
_entity_poly.pdbx_strand_id
1 'polypeptide(L)'
;MKSFRRFITESTGRLNARHYFAESSIQGTGSFASTDIVENDIVFMFLKNTDVNEYKSFDRTDFCRLTNHSSTPNMNLQFVGEDVYAVSNREIFEDEELTIDYEEAYSMIAIKNDAAINEKIIRMTPGFENIEIQNDSHKDLLDEIQDIRNNYQ
;
A
#
# COMPACT_ATOMS: atom_id res chain seq x y z
N MET A 1 -5.68 28.66 -9.16
CA MET A 1 -5.06 27.37 -8.75
C MET A 1 -4.75 27.45 -7.26
N LYS A 2 -5.42 26.66 -6.42
CA LYS A 2 -5.00 26.50 -5.02
C LYS A 2 -3.66 25.76 -5.02
N SER A 3 -2.70 26.13 -4.17
CA SER A 3 -1.42 25.43 -4.13
C SER A 3 -1.66 23.98 -3.67
N PHE A 4 -1.00 23.04 -4.35
CA PHE A 4 -1.11 21.60 -4.11
C PHE A 4 -0.90 21.23 -2.63
N ARG A 5 0.02 21.92 -1.95
CA ARG A 5 0.27 21.79 -0.50
C ARG A 5 -0.96 22.04 0.38
N ARG A 6 -1.84 22.98 0.01
CA ARG A 6 -3.02 23.30 0.82
C ARG A 6 -4.12 22.24 0.69
N PHE A 7 -4.15 21.49 -0.42
CA PHE A 7 -5.09 20.40 -0.59
C PHE A 7 -4.79 19.26 0.38
N ILE A 8 -3.51 18.91 0.57
CA ILE A 8 -3.06 17.85 1.49
C ILE A 8 -3.39 18.18 2.95
N THR A 9 -3.21 19.43 3.39
CA THR A 9 -3.52 19.82 4.78
C THR A 9 -5.02 19.83 5.08
N GLU A 10 -5.87 20.10 4.08
CA GLU A 10 -7.33 20.13 4.27
C GLU A 10 -7.94 18.71 4.19
N SER A 11 -7.29 17.74 3.53
CA SER A 11 -7.75 16.35 3.36
C SER A 11 -7.34 15.39 4.49
N THR A 12 -6.28 15.69 5.25
CA THR A 12 -5.83 14.87 6.39
C THR A 12 -6.64 15.11 7.68
N GLY A 13 -7.45 16.16 7.72
CA GLY A 13 -8.05 16.72 8.94
C GLY A 13 -9.19 15.93 9.62
N ARG A 14 -9.51 14.70 9.21
CA ARG A 14 -10.55 13.91 9.92
C ARG A 14 -10.21 12.46 10.24
N LEU A 15 -9.09 11.91 9.76
CA LEU A 15 -8.75 10.48 9.98
C LEU A 15 -7.24 10.16 10.12
N ASN A 16 -6.35 11.16 10.29
CA ASN A 16 -4.93 10.96 10.65
C ASN A 16 -4.16 9.90 9.81
N ALA A 17 -4.41 9.80 8.51
CA ALA A 17 -3.56 8.96 7.66
C ALA A 17 -2.12 9.52 7.68
N ARG A 18 -1.15 8.66 8.01
CA ARG A 18 0.28 9.00 8.06
C ARG A 18 0.93 8.99 6.68
N HIS A 19 0.13 8.87 5.64
CA HIS A 19 0.55 8.92 4.26
C HIS A 19 -0.40 9.77 3.40
N TYR A 20 0.06 10.11 2.21
CA TYR A 20 -0.74 10.68 1.13
C TYR A 20 -0.29 10.08 -0.21
N PHE A 21 -1.10 10.25 -1.26
CA PHE A 21 -0.73 9.81 -2.61
C PHE A 21 -0.27 10.99 -3.48
N ALA A 22 0.82 10.79 -4.22
CA ALA A 22 1.35 11.77 -5.17
C ALA A 22 2.07 11.07 -6.33
N GLU A 23 2.48 11.85 -7.34
CA GLU A 23 3.28 11.34 -8.46
C GLU A 23 4.63 10.81 -7.97
N SER A 24 4.97 9.59 -8.36
CA SER A 24 6.19 8.90 -7.94
C SER A 24 7.28 9.03 -8.98
N SER A 25 8.53 9.08 -8.49
CA SER A 25 9.72 8.96 -9.35
C SER A 25 10.04 7.53 -9.78
N ILE A 26 9.45 6.53 -9.11
CA ILE A 26 9.56 5.11 -9.44
C ILE A 26 8.58 4.78 -10.57
N GLN A 27 7.28 4.87 -10.29
CA GLN A 27 6.24 4.59 -11.26
C GLN A 27 4.90 5.20 -10.84
N GLY A 28 4.24 5.89 -11.77
CA GLY A 28 2.85 6.35 -11.62
C GLY A 28 2.59 7.15 -10.34
N THR A 29 1.68 6.65 -9.52
CA THR A 29 1.33 7.23 -8.21
C THR A 29 1.98 6.40 -7.11
N GLY A 30 2.65 7.07 -6.17
CA GLY A 30 3.23 6.49 -4.97
C GLY A 30 2.54 6.94 -3.69
N SER A 31 2.83 6.23 -2.59
CA SER A 31 2.48 6.61 -1.23
C SER A 31 3.64 7.36 -0.58
N PHE A 32 3.39 8.47 0.10
CA PHE A 32 4.41 9.31 0.74
C PHE A 32 4.05 9.58 2.18
N ALA A 33 5.05 9.66 3.07
CA ALA A 33 4.84 9.97 4.48
C ALA A 33 4.29 11.41 4.64
N SER A 34 3.19 11.58 5.39
CA SER A 34 2.59 12.90 5.66
C SER A 34 3.20 13.61 6.87
N THR A 35 4.08 12.92 7.59
CA THR A 35 4.80 13.36 8.80
C THR A 35 5.94 12.38 9.03
N ASP A 36 6.89 12.72 9.89
CA ASP A 36 7.92 11.76 10.30
C ASP A 36 7.31 10.49 10.93
N ILE A 37 7.88 9.34 10.59
CA ILE A 37 7.49 8.01 11.04
C ILE A 37 8.68 7.36 11.71
N VAL A 38 8.52 6.97 12.99
CA VAL A 38 9.59 6.27 13.71
C VAL A 38 9.61 4.81 13.29
N GLU A 39 10.75 4.14 13.47
CA GLU A 39 10.89 2.71 13.20
C GLU A 39 9.87 1.87 13.99
N ASN A 40 9.34 0.81 13.36
CA ASN A 40 8.34 -0.11 13.91
C ASN A 40 6.94 0.48 14.13
N ASP A 41 6.67 1.68 13.62
CA ASP A 41 5.33 2.26 13.64
C ASP A 41 4.43 1.60 12.58
N ILE A 42 3.18 1.31 12.97
CA ILE A 42 2.13 0.94 12.02
C ILE A 42 1.73 2.19 11.24
N VAL A 43 1.86 2.12 9.91
CA VAL A 43 1.55 3.23 9.01
C VAL A 43 0.10 3.15 8.54
N PHE A 44 -0.27 2.04 7.88
CA PHE A 44 -1.61 1.86 7.34
C PHE A 44 -1.94 0.39 7.03
N MET A 45 -3.22 0.11 6.86
CA MET A 45 -3.68 -1.22 6.44
C MET A 45 -3.30 -1.47 4.97
N PHE A 46 -2.63 -2.57 4.72
CA PHE A 46 -2.19 -2.99 3.39
C PHE A 46 -3.20 -3.96 2.77
N LEU A 47 -3.58 -5.02 3.48
CA LEU A 47 -4.64 -5.93 3.03
C LEU A 47 -5.66 -6.12 4.12
N LYS A 48 -6.93 -6.10 3.72
CA LYS A 48 -8.04 -6.37 4.61
C LYS A 48 -8.48 -7.81 4.45
N ASN A 49 -8.47 -8.57 5.53
CA ASN A 49 -9.09 -9.88 5.54
C ASN A 49 -10.60 -9.73 5.32
N THR A 50 -11.14 -10.54 4.43
CA THR A 50 -12.55 -10.55 4.04
C THR A 50 -13.19 -11.91 4.23
N ASP A 51 -12.57 -12.78 5.04
CA ASP A 51 -13.01 -14.15 5.32
C ASP A 51 -14.52 -14.23 5.49
N VAL A 52 -15.20 -14.74 4.46
CA VAL A 52 -16.61 -15.08 4.52
C VAL A 52 -16.81 -16.59 4.68
N ASN A 53 -15.77 -17.43 4.51
CA ASN A 53 -15.82 -18.90 4.52
C ASN A 53 -14.45 -19.55 4.84
N GLU A 54 -14.35 -20.89 4.77
CA GLU A 54 -13.15 -21.73 5.01
C GLU A 54 -11.91 -21.41 4.13
N TYR A 55 -12.00 -20.45 3.21
CA TYR A 55 -10.91 -20.00 2.33
C TYR A 55 -10.56 -18.56 2.66
N LYS A 56 -9.30 -18.34 3.06
CA LYS A 56 -8.79 -17.02 3.38
C LYS A 56 -8.78 -16.11 2.16
N SER A 57 -9.46 -14.96 2.24
CA SER A 57 -9.47 -13.97 1.17
C SER A 57 -9.11 -12.58 1.68
N PHE A 58 -8.36 -11.84 0.87
CA PHE A 58 -7.93 -10.48 1.19
C PHE A 58 -8.39 -9.50 0.11
N ASP A 59 -8.99 -8.39 0.52
CA ASP A 59 -9.20 -7.24 -0.35
C ASP A 59 -7.97 -6.31 -0.29
N ARG A 60 -7.55 -5.78 -1.45
CA ARG A 60 -6.49 -4.77 -1.52
C ARG A 60 -6.98 -3.43 -1.01
N THR A 61 -6.19 -2.71 -0.22
CA THR A 61 -6.50 -1.30 0.08
C THR A 61 -5.98 -0.38 -1.03
N ASP A 62 -6.47 0.85 -1.10
CA ASP A 62 -5.88 1.89 -1.95
C ASP A 62 -4.40 2.13 -1.63
N PHE A 63 -4.02 2.01 -0.36
CA PHE A 63 -2.62 2.04 0.07
C PHE A 63 -1.81 0.87 -0.51
N CYS A 64 -2.31 -0.37 -0.47
CA CYS A 64 -1.64 -1.50 -1.12
C CYS A 64 -1.47 -1.29 -2.62
N ARG A 65 -2.49 -0.74 -3.27
CA ARG A 65 -2.46 -0.52 -4.71
C ARG A 65 -1.48 0.57 -5.16
N LEU A 66 -1.34 1.64 -4.36
CA LEU A 66 -0.59 2.84 -4.75
C LEU A 66 0.78 2.94 -4.08
N THR A 67 1.18 1.94 -3.29
CA THR A 67 2.51 1.88 -2.70
C THR A 67 3.43 1.10 -3.61
N ASN A 68 4.51 1.73 -4.06
CA ASN A 68 5.43 1.13 -5.02
C ASN A 68 6.32 0.04 -4.43
N HIS A 69 6.84 -0.80 -5.32
CA HIS A 69 7.82 -1.82 -5.00
C HIS A 69 9.24 -1.24 -4.80
N SER A 70 10.00 -1.83 -3.88
CA SER A 70 11.46 -1.69 -3.79
C SER A 70 12.09 -2.98 -3.25
N SER A 71 13.28 -3.35 -3.76
CA SER A 71 14.09 -4.45 -3.20
C SER A 71 14.82 -4.07 -1.90
N THR A 72 14.80 -2.79 -1.54
CA THR A 72 15.28 -2.27 -0.25
C THR A 72 14.18 -1.37 0.33
N PRO A 73 13.03 -1.95 0.72
CA PRO A 73 11.87 -1.18 1.13
C PRO A 73 12.11 -0.48 2.47
N ASN A 74 11.39 0.61 2.74
CA ASN A 74 11.37 1.26 4.05
C ASN A 74 10.19 0.80 4.93
N MET A 75 9.36 -0.11 4.42
CA MET A 75 8.29 -0.76 5.16
C MET A 75 8.35 -2.28 5.04
N ASN A 76 7.93 -2.96 6.09
CA ASN A 76 7.66 -4.39 6.13
C ASN A 76 6.15 -4.63 6.27
N LEU A 77 5.69 -5.85 6.01
CA LEU A 77 4.30 -6.22 6.24
C LEU A 77 4.16 -7.13 7.47
N GLN A 78 3.12 -6.88 8.27
CA GLN A 78 2.83 -7.66 9.47
C GLN A 78 1.35 -7.94 9.62
N PHE A 79 1.02 -9.11 10.17
CA PHE A 79 -0.34 -9.40 10.60
C PHE A 79 -0.64 -8.70 11.93
N VAL A 80 -1.75 -7.96 11.97
CA VAL A 80 -2.31 -7.40 13.21
C VAL A 80 -3.73 -7.92 13.32
N GLY A 81 -3.92 -8.95 14.14
CA GLY A 81 -5.13 -9.77 14.09
C GLY A 81 -5.16 -10.60 12.81
N GLU A 82 -6.20 -10.43 12.00
CA GLU A 82 -6.38 -11.15 10.73
C GLU A 82 -6.00 -10.31 9.51
N ASP A 83 -5.89 -9.00 9.67
CA ASP A 83 -5.51 -8.04 8.62
C ASP A 83 -4.00 -7.90 8.49
N VAL A 84 -3.55 -7.38 7.34
CA VAL A 84 -2.15 -7.07 7.07
C VAL A 84 -1.94 -5.57 7.10
N TYR A 85 -0.92 -5.13 7.83
CA TYR A 85 -0.52 -3.73 7.95
C TYR A 85 0.91 -3.52 7.45
N ALA A 86 1.17 -2.34 6.92
CA ALA A 86 2.52 -1.87 6.66
C ALA A 86 3.10 -1.20 7.91
N VAL A 87 4.32 -1.61 8.25
CA VAL A 87 5.06 -1.19 9.43
C VAL A 87 6.41 -0.67 8.97
N SER A 88 6.82 0.52 9.42
CA SER A 88 8.13 1.06 9.08
C SER A 88 9.26 0.17 9.60
N ASN A 89 10.28 -0.06 8.78
CA ASN A 89 11.46 -0.86 9.17
C ASN A 89 12.70 -0.02 9.49
N ARG A 90 12.54 1.30 9.39
CA ARG A 90 13.47 2.36 9.82
C ARG A 90 12.70 3.65 10.06
N GLU A 91 13.39 4.69 10.49
CA GLU A 91 12.86 6.06 10.46
C GLU A 91 12.61 6.51 9.01
N ILE A 92 11.48 7.20 8.78
CA ILE A 92 11.04 7.73 7.49
C ILE A 92 10.67 9.19 7.70
N PHE A 93 11.23 10.09 6.89
CA PHE A 93 10.95 11.52 7.03
C PHE A 93 9.69 11.93 6.27
N GLU A 94 9.06 13.03 6.69
CA GLU A 94 7.99 13.68 5.92
C GLU A 94 8.37 13.83 4.44
N ASP A 95 7.40 13.59 3.55
CA ASP A 95 7.54 13.60 2.09
C ASP A 95 8.44 12.49 1.50
N GLU A 96 8.93 11.55 2.29
CA GLU A 96 9.65 10.38 1.78
C GLU A 96 8.67 9.34 1.19
N GLU A 97 9.02 8.76 0.04
CA GLU A 97 8.21 7.72 -0.62
C GLU A 97 8.24 6.41 0.18
N LEU A 98 7.07 5.88 0.48
CA LEU A 98 6.86 4.61 1.17
C LEU A 98 6.91 3.47 0.14
N THR A 99 7.69 2.44 0.43
CA THR A 99 7.90 1.31 -0.48
C THR A 99 7.83 -0.03 0.26
N ILE A 100 7.39 -1.06 -0.45
CA ILE A 100 7.23 -2.43 0.06
C ILE A 100 7.95 -3.43 -0.87
N ASP A 101 8.41 -4.55 -0.33
CA ASP A 101 8.82 -5.68 -1.16
C ASP A 101 7.58 -6.54 -1.52
N TYR A 102 7.25 -6.58 -2.81
CA TYR A 102 6.09 -7.34 -3.31
C TYR A 102 6.32 -8.85 -3.21
N GLU A 103 7.58 -9.30 -3.30
CA GLU A 103 7.92 -10.72 -3.15
C GLU A 103 7.71 -11.19 -1.69
N GLU A 104 8.04 -10.32 -0.73
CA GLU A 104 7.75 -10.56 0.69
C GLU A 104 6.24 -10.56 0.95
N ALA A 105 5.53 -9.57 0.39
CA ALA A 105 4.07 -9.49 0.48
C ALA A 105 3.40 -10.76 -0.02
N TYR A 106 3.83 -11.24 -1.19
CA TYR A 106 3.32 -12.47 -1.77
C TYR A 106 3.64 -13.69 -0.92
N SER A 107 4.90 -13.85 -0.52
CA SER A 107 5.35 -14.97 0.30
C SER A 107 4.55 -15.06 1.59
N MET A 108 4.26 -13.93 2.23
CA MET A 108 3.47 -13.89 3.45
C MET A 108 2.02 -14.38 3.27
N ILE A 109 1.41 -14.08 2.13
CA ILE A 109 0.02 -14.46 1.82
C ILE A 109 -0.06 -15.91 1.35
N ALA A 110 0.85 -16.30 0.44
CA ALA A 110 0.91 -17.62 -0.16
C ALA A 110 1.32 -18.72 0.84
N ILE A 111 2.32 -18.46 1.70
CA ILE A 111 2.87 -19.49 2.60
C ILE A 111 1.94 -19.79 3.78
N LYS A 112 1.17 -18.80 4.25
CA LYS A 112 0.40 -19.00 5.48
C LYS A 112 -0.98 -19.60 5.29
N ASN A 113 -1.63 -19.46 4.13
CA ASN A 113 -3.10 -19.54 4.11
C ASN A 113 -3.79 -20.03 2.81
N ASP A 114 -3.06 -20.40 1.74
CA ASP A 114 -3.68 -20.66 0.40
C ASP A 114 -4.67 -19.54 0.01
N ALA A 115 -4.37 -18.31 0.42
CA ALA A 115 -5.34 -17.23 0.42
C ALA A 115 -5.47 -16.58 -0.95
N ALA A 116 -6.70 -16.23 -1.33
CA ALA A 116 -6.99 -15.46 -2.53
C ALA A 116 -6.85 -13.95 -2.26
N ILE A 117 -6.25 -13.21 -3.19
CA ILE A 117 -6.30 -11.74 -3.19
C ILE A 117 -7.40 -11.33 -4.18
N ASN A 118 -8.41 -10.63 -3.69
CA ASN A 118 -9.50 -10.15 -4.52
C ASN A 118 -9.05 -8.94 -5.36
N GLU A 119 -9.54 -8.86 -6.59
CA GLU A 119 -9.25 -7.72 -7.49
C GLU A 119 -9.75 -6.38 -6.91
N LYS A 120 -10.81 -6.45 -6.08
CA LYS A 120 -11.49 -5.30 -5.49
C LYS A 120 -10.55 -4.50 -4.60
N ILE A 121 -10.53 -3.19 -4.85
CA ILE A 121 -9.78 -2.21 -4.06
C ILE A 121 -10.72 -1.50 -3.09
N ILE A 122 -10.41 -1.56 -1.80
CA ILE A 122 -11.11 -0.81 -0.77
C ILE A 122 -10.47 0.57 -0.63
N ARG A 123 -11.28 1.60 -0.81
CA ARG A 123 -10.88 2.99 -0.52
C ARG A 123 -10.91 3.21 0.99
N MET A 124 -9.74 3.40 1.58
CA MET A 124 -9.57 3.58 3.03
C MET A 124 -8.83 4.88 3.34
N THR A 125 -8.04 5.40 2.40
CA THR A 125 -7.27 6.63 2.60
C THR A 125 -8.18 7.85 2.51
N PRO A 126 -8.34 8.62 3.61
CA PRO A 126 -9.25 9.78 3.67
C PRO A 126 -8.82 10.90 2.72
N GLY A 127 -9.79 11.53 2.07
CA GLY A 127 -9.57 12.67 1.19
C GLY A 127 -9.04 12.32 -0.21
N PHE A 128 -8.86 11.03 -0.48
CA PHE A 128 -8.50 10.49 -1.79
C PHE A 128 -9.62 9.61 -2.36
N GLU A 129 -10.86 9.78 -1.92
CA GLU A 129 -12.00 8.97 -2.36
C GLU A 129 -12.25 9.08 -3.88
N ASN A 130 -11.86 10.22 -4.47
CA ASN A 130 -12.04 10.51 -5.89
C ASN A 130 -10.77 10.35 -6.72
N ILE A 131 -9.65 9.87 -6.16
CA ILE A 131 -8.45 9.62 -6.98
C ILE A 131 -8.77 8.50 -7.97
N GLU A 132 -8.53 8.78 -9.25
CA GLU A 132 -8.62 7.78 -10.30
C GLU A 132 -7.51 6.76 -10.06
N ILE A 133 -7.89 5.56 -9.62
CA ILE A 133 -6.99 4.42 -9.64
C ILE A 133 -7.26 3.76 -10.97
N GLN A 134 -6.29 3.88 -11.88
CA GLN A 134 -6.40 3.27 -13.19
C GLN A 134 -6.60 1.75 -13.02
N ASN A 135 -7.50 1.20 -13.84
CA ASN A 135 -7.62 -0.25 -13.96
C ASN A 135 -6.27 -0.80 -14.38
N ASP A 136 -5.86 -1.86 -13.70
CA ASP A 136 -4.59 -2.51 -13.90
C ASP A 136 -4.32 -2.86 -15.38
N SER A 137 -3.06 -2.74 -15.83
CA SER A 137 -2.60 -3.56 -16.94
C SER A 137 -2.45 -5.03 -16.51
N HIS A 138 -2.26 -5.28 -15.20
CA HIS A 138 -2.05 -6.57 -14.57
C HIS A 138 -3.16 -6.83 -13.54
N LYS A 139 -4.23 -7.51 -13.93
CA LYS A 139 -5.47 -7.59 -13.11
C LYS A 139 -5.24 -8.17 -11.70
N ASP A 140 -4.14 -8.90 -11.52
CA ASP A 140 -3.70 -9.54 -10.29
C ASP A 140 -2.34 -8.98 -9.82
N LEU A 141 -2.15 -8.84 -8.50
CA LEU A 141 -0.83 -8.58 -7.89
C LEU A 141 0.19 -9.65 -8.32
N LEU A 142 -0.27 -10.87 -8.57
CA LEU A 142 0.51 -11.97 -9.13
C LEU A 142 1.05 -11.68 -10.53
N ASP A 143 0.23 -11.07 -11.38
CA ASP A 143 0.63 -10.68 -12.74
C ASP A 143 1.70 -9.59 -12.66
N GLU A 144 1.57 -8.65 -11.72
CA GLU A 144 2.54 -7.58 -11.50
C GLU A 144 3.89 -8.13 -10.98
N ILE A 145 3.87 -9.08 -10.05
CA ILE A 145 5.07 -9.78 -9.58
C ILE A 145 5.74 -10.55 -10.72
N GLN A 146 4.95 -11.27 -11.53
CA GLN A 146 5.48 -12.03 -12.65
C GLN A 146 6.10 -11.11 -13.71
N ASP A 147 5.49 -9.96 -13.98
CA ASP A 147 6.04 -8.96 -14.88
C ASP A 147 7.31 -8.31 -14.34
N ILE A 148 7.39 -8.04 -13.02
CA ILE A 148 8.63 -7.57 -12.39
C ILE A 148 9.75 -8.60 -12.59
N ARG A 149 9.47 -9.89 -12.32
CA ARG A 149 10.44 -10.98 -12.52
C ARG A 149 10.90 -11.12 -13.97
N ASN A 150 10.01 -10.87 -14.93
CA ASN A 150 10.32 -11.01 -16.35
C ASN A 150 11.09 -9.80 -16.92
N ASN A 151 10.89 -8.60 -16.37
CA ASN A 151 11.42 -7.36 -16.93
C ASN A 151 12.65 -6.79 -16.20
N TYR A 152 12.97 -7.25 -14.98
CA TYR A 152 14.05 -6.71 -14.16
C TYR A 152 15.13 -7.75 -13.73
N GLN A 153 15.32 -8.83 -14.51
CA GLN A 153 16.53 -9.69 -14.45
C GLN A 153 17.62 -9.22 -15.42
#